data_AF-G1TMS7-F1
#
_entry.id   AF-G1TMS7-F1
#
_cell.length_a   1.000
_cell.length_b   1.000
_cell.length_c   1.000
_cell.angle_alpha   90.00
_cell.angle_beta   90.00
_cell.angle_gamma   90.00
#
_symmetry.space_group_name_H-M   'P 1'
#
loop_
_entity.id
_entity.type
_entity.pdbx_description
1 polymer ?
#
loop_
_entity_poly.entity_id
_entity_poly.type
_entity_poly.pdbx_seq_one_letter_code
_entity_poly.pdbx_strand_id
1 'polypeptide(L)'
;MQGRGGGQSRARSEQELLGWGLGAARICPDPATQCHPHKSLCGPGASCSRWLVVTPLEARAPCGFRAILQEVLDTDLSNEGFPFSTHKLVRAAGHLVRAVRLSFVGELGWELHVPKASCVPVYRAVMAAGAKHGLVNAGYRAIDSLSAEKGYRHWHADLRTDDSPLEAGLAFTCKLRSPVAFLGREALQEQRAAGLRRRLVCFTLEEKVPLFGLEAIWRSGQVVGHVRRADFGFAINKTIAYGYVREPGGGPVSPPGPHAAPAPHLGTWGEGAQPRAQLPRPGLGTGTAASLSGRF
;
A
#
# COMPACT_ATOMS: atom_id res chain seq x y z
N MET A 1 16.26 -32.03 18.05
CA MET A 1 15.51 -32.65 19.17
C MET A 1 15.06 -31.53 20.12
N GLN A 2 13.74 -31.48 20.41
CA GLN A 2 13.00 -30.69 21.42
C GLN A 2 13.29 -29.17 21.50
N GLY A 3 12.38 -28.22 21.36
CA GLY A 3 10.93 -28.17 21.25
C GLY A 3 10.46 -26.79 21.78
N ARG A 4 9.57 -26.08 21.06
CA ARG A 4 8.49 -25.19 21.57
C ARG A 4 7.83 -24.38 20.43
N GLY A 5 6.58 -24.73 20.13
CA GLY A 5 5.46 -23.80 19.93
C GLY A 5 5.32 -23.04 18.61
N GLY A 6 4.38 -23.49 17.76
CA GLY A 6 3.54 -22.66 16.87
C GLY A 6 4.25 -21.61 16.02
N GLY A 7 4.98 -22.02 14.99
CA GLY A 7 5.63 -21.10 14.05
C GLY A 7 4.63 -20.43 13.10
N GLN A 8 4.02 -19.32 13.51
CA GLN A 8 3.24 -18.48 12.59
C GLN A 8 4.15 -17.94 11.48
N SER A 9 3.78 -18.16 10.21
CA SER A 9 4.41 -17.51 9.06
C SER A 9 4.17 -16.01 9.13
N ARG A 10 5.26 -15.25 9.13
CA ARG A 10 5.26 -13.79 9.27
C ARG A 10 5.98 -13.18 8.09
N ALA A 11 5.41 -12.12 7.52
CA ALA A 11 6.10 -11.37 6.49
C ALA A 11 7.38 -10.73 7.10
N ARG A 12 8.48 -10.65 6.34
CA ARG A 12 9.73 -10.00 6.81
C ARG A 12 10.13 -8.78 6.00
N SER A 13 9.67 -8.73 4.76
CA SER A 13 9.83 -7.61 3.83
C SER A 13 8.88 -7.84 2.66
N GLU A 14 8.45 -6.76 2.02
CA GLU A 14 7.86 -6.80 0.68
C GLU A 14 8.91 -6.28 -0.31
N GLN A 15 9.14 -7.01 -1.40
CA GLN A 15 10.18 -6.70 -2.37
C GLN A 15 9.65 -6.91 -3.78
N GLU A 16 9.98 -5.98 -4.66
CA GLU A 16 9.86 -6.20 -6.10
C GLU A 16 11.14 -6.87 -6.63
N LEU A 17 10.96 -7.87 -7.49
CA LEU A 17 12.05 -8.63 -8.08
C LEU A 17 12.03 -8.46 -9.59
N LEU A 18 13.13 -7.94 -10.15
CA LEU A 18 13.33 -7.86 -11.59
C LEU A 18 14.23 -9.00 -12.04
N GLY A 19 13.72 -9.84 -12.96
CA GLY A 19 14.50 -10.92 -13.59
C GLY A 19 15.42 -10.40 -14.70
N TRP A 20 16.65 -10.91 -14.74
CA TRP A 20 17.72 -10.57 -15.69
C TRP A 20 18.35 -11.86 -16.25
N GLY A 21 17.85 -12.40 -17.36
CA GLY A 21 18.42 -13.65 -17.88
C GLY A 21 18.50 -14.74 -16.80
N LEU A 22 19.71 -15.26 -16.50
CA LEU A 22 19.96 -16.28 -15.47
C LEU A 22 20.04 -15.74 -14.01
N GLY A 23 19.87 -14.44 -13.77
CA GLY A 23 19.94 -13.82 -12.43
C GLY A 23 18.72 -12.94 -12.09
N ALA A 24 18.55 -12.59 -10.82
CA ALA A 24 17.50 -11.67 -10.36
C ALA A 24 18.12 -10.55 -9.49
N ALA A 25 17.69 -9.31 -9.72
CA ALA A 25 18.05 -8.17 -8.87
C ALA A 25 16.88 -7.82 -7.95
N ARG A 26 17.20 -7.48 -6.69
CA ARG A 26 16.22 -7.02 -5.70
C ARG A 26 16.11 -5.51 -5.74
N ILE A 27 14.89 -5.02 -5.88
CA ILE A 27 14.57 -3.63 -5.60
C ILE A 27 14.30 -3.52 -4.10
N CYS A 28 15.10 -2.71 -3.40
CA CYS A 28 14.82 -2.36 -2.00
C CYS A 28 13.93 -1.11 -1.99
N PRO A 29 12.63 -1.25 -1.64
CA PRO A 29 11.66 -0.18 -1.85
C PRO A 29 11.72 0.92 -0.78
N ASP A 30 12.36 0.71 0.38
CA ASP A 30 12.34 1.65 1.50
C ASP A 30 13.76 1.95 2.05
N PRO A 31 14.16 3.24 2.14
CA PRO A 31 15.43 3.64 2.76
C PRO A 31 15.51 3.28 4.26
N ALA A 32 14.40 3.18 5.00
CA ALA A 32 14.40 2.81 6.41
C ALA A 32 14.70 1.31 6.63
N THR A 33 14.39 0.45 5.66
CA THR A 33 14.73 -0.98 5.72
C THR A 33 16.21 -1.28 5.45
N GLN A 34 17.01 -0.27 5.06
CA GLN A 34 18.45 -0.41 4.83
C GLN A 34 19.26 -0.66 6.13
N CYS A 35 18.65 -0.55 7.31
CA CYS A 35 19.34 -0.58 8.60
C CYS A 35 19.39 -1.95 9.34
N HIS A 36 18.77 -3.02 8.84
CA HIS A 36 18.99 -4.40 9.36
C HIS A 36 19.97 -5.18 8.45
N PRO A 37 20.71 -6.20 8.95
CA PRO A 37 21.97 -6.64 8.35
C PRO A 37 21.74 -7.47 7.07
N HIS A 38 21.36 -6.79 5.99
CA HIS A 38 21.34 -7.32 4.62
C HIS A 38 22.64 -7.00 3.85
N LYS A 39 23.69 -6.53 4.55
CA LYS A 39 25.04 -6.37 3.98
C LYS A 39 25.62 -7.70 3.45
N SER A 40 25.17 -8.85 3.94
CA SER A 40 25.59 -10.17 3.43
C SER A 40 24.96 -10.56 2.09
N LEU A 41 23.99 -9.79 1.57
CA LEU A 41 23.25 -10.09 0.35
C LEU A 41 23.53 -9.11 -0.81
N CYS A 42 24.31 -8.06 -0.56
CA CYS A 42 24.86 -7.21 -1.61
C CYS A 42 26.23 -7.77 -2.01
N GLY A 43 26.29 -8.48 -3.14
CA GLY A 43 27.57 -8.90 -3.72
C GLY A 43 28.46 -7.69 -4.10
N PRO A 44 29.76 -7.91 -4.33
CA PRO A 44 30.65 -6.87 -4.82
C PRO A 44 30.11 -6.29 -6.14
N GLY A 45 29.88 -4.96 -6.18
CA GLY A 45 29.32 -4.24 -7.33
C GLY A 45 27.92 -3.63 -7.15
N ALA A 46 27.31 -3.73 -5.96
CA ALA A 46 26.03 -3.08 -5.68
C ALA A 46 26.14 -1.54 -5.78
N SER A 47 25.43 -0.93 -6.74
CA SER A 47 25.31 0.52 -6.85
C SER A 47 23.93 0.99 -6.36
N CYS A 48 23.92 2.06 -5.56
CA CYS A 48 22.69 2.69 -5.12
C CYS A 48 22.13 3.56 -6.25
N SER A 49 20.98 3.18 -6.80
CA SER A 49 20.23 3.99 -7.78
C SER A 49 19.17 4.82 -7.06
N ARG A 50 18.84 5.98 -7.61
CA ARG A 50 17.76 6.83 -7.08
C ARG A 50 16.50 6.66 -7.93
N TRP A 51 15.37 6.71 -7.24
CA TRP A 51 14.03 6.56 -7.80
C TRP A 51 13.55 7.89 -8.38
N LEU A 52 13.18 7.88 -9.65
CA LEU A 52 12.32 8.90 -10.22
C LEU A 52 11.06 8.19 -10.71
N VAL A 53 10.00 8.27 -9.91
CA VAL A 53 8.67 7.79 -10.32
C VAL A 53 8.00 8.92 -11.08
N VAL A 54 7.56 8.63 -12.30
CA VAL A 54 6.84 9.59 -13.12
C VAL A 54 5.48 8.95 -13.42
N THR A 55 4.41 9.60 -12.97
CA THR A 55 3.03 9.07 -13.01
C THR A 55 2.05 10.26 -12.89
N PRO A 56 0.84 10.20 -13.48
CA PRO A 56 -0.12 11.27 -13.33
C PRO A 56 -0.73 11.29 -11.91
N LEU A 57 -1.06 12.50 -11.43
CA LEU A 57 -1.73 12.74 -10.15
C LEU A 57 -3.24 13.02 -10.32
N GLU A 58 -3.67 13.42 -11.52
CA GLU A 58 -5.07 13.64 -11.86
C GLU A 58 -5.45 12.85 -13.13
N ALA A 59 -6.67 12.32 -13.16
CA ALA A 59 -7.26 11.63 -14.32
C ALA A 59 -7.55 12.53 -15.53
N ARG A 60 -6.91 13.71 -15.63
CA ARG A 60 -6.96 14.55 -16.83
C ARG A 60 -5.99 13.99 -17.87
N ALA A 61 -6.53 13.06 -18.65
CA ALA A 61 -5.99 12.48 -19.89
C ALA A 61 -4.80 11.49 -19.71
N PRO A 62 -5.06 10.17 -19.70
CA PRO A 62 -4.01 9.14 -19.64
C PRO A 62 -3.02 9.17 -20.82
N CYS A 63 -3.34 9.89 -21.90
CA CYS A 63 -2.48 10.03 -23.08
C CYS A 63 -1.33 11.04 -22.88
N GLY A 64 -1.46 12.03 -21.98
CA GLY A 64 -0.44 13.06 -21.79
C GLY A 64 0.86 12.49 -21.23
N PHE A 65 0.76 11.50 -20.33
CA PHE A 65 1.92 10.96 -19.62
C PHE A 65 2.88 10.19 -20.53
N ARG A 66 2.34 9.28 -21.35
CA ARG A 66 3.12 8.53 -22.33
C ARG A 66 3.82 9.47 -23.31
N ALA A 67 3.13 10.55 -23.74
CA ALA A 67 3.72 11.54 -24.63
C ALA A 67 4.94 12.24 -24.00
N ILE A 68 4.85 12.65 -22.72
CA ILE A 68 5.96 13.26 -21.99
C ILE A 68 7.19 12.35 -21.96
N LEU A 69 7.02 11.09 -21.53
CA LEU A 69 8.17 10.17 -21.44
C LEU A 69 8.68 9.74 -22.81
N GLN A 70 7.84 9.70 -23.84
CA GLN A 70 8.27 9.34 -25.19
C GLN A 70 9.24 10.36 -25.79
N GLU A 71 9.16 11.63 -25.38
CA GLU A 71 10.13 12.68 -25.76
C GLU A 71 11.49 12.52 -25.07
N VAL A 72 11.54 11.78 -23.96
CA VAL A 72 12.74 11.63 -23.12
C VAL A 72 13.42 10.28 -23.32
N LEU A 73 12.62 9.23 -23.56
CA LEU A 73 13.06 7.84 -23.64
C LEU A 73 13.22 7.37 -25.09
N ASP A 74 14.29 6.61 -25.36
CA ASP A 74 14.61 6.03 -26.67
C ASP A 74 13.92 4.68 -26.96
N THR A 75 12.77 4.42 -26.32
CA THR A 75 12.04 3.16 -26.48
C THR A 75 10.56 3.40 -26.77
N ASP A 76 9.92 2.45 -27.46
CA ASP A 76 8.48 2.45 -27.63
C ASP A 76 7.77 2.18 -26.28
N LEU A 77 6.92 3.13 -25.88
CA LEU A 77 6.12 3.10 -24.64
C LEU A 77 4.67 2.63 -24.87
N SER A 78 4.34 2.14 -26.06
CA SER A 78 3.05 1.50 -26.37
C SER A 78 2.80 0.27 -25.48
N ASN A 79 1.56 -0.25 -25.49
CA ASN A 79 1.24 -1.42 -24.68
C ASN A 79 1.94 -2.68 -25.19
N GLU A 80 2.08 -2.79 -26.50
CA GLU A 80 2.76 -3.85 -27.22
C GLU A 80 4.28 -3.74 -27.04
N GLY A 81 4.81 -2.51 -27.18
CA GLY A 81 6.23 -2.22 -27.05
C GLY A 81 6.74 -2.38 -25.63
N PHE A 82 6.01 -1.88 -24.63
CA PHE A 82 6.43 -1.92 -23.23
C PHE A 82 5.28 -2.43 -22.33
N PRO A 83 5.04 -3.75 -22.24
CA PRO A 83 3.91 -4.29 -21.48
C PRO A 83 3.96 -3.99 -19.98
N PHE A 84 2.80 -4.03 -19.32
CA PHE A 84 2.71 -3.83 -17.86
C PHE A 84 3.56 -4.85 -17.09
N SER A 85 4.14 -4.46 -15.95
CA SER A 85 4.99 -5.31 -15.12
C SER A 85 6.23 -5.86 -15.84
N THR A 86 6.74 -5.10 -16.82
CA THR A 86 8.03 -5.37 -17.47
C THR A 86 9.01 -4.24 -17.18
N HIS A 87 10.29 -4.46 -17.51
CA HIS A 87 11.33 -3.45 -17.38
C HIS A 87 12.26 -3.50 -18.59
N LYS A 88 12.89 -2.37 -18.89
CA LYS A 88 13.87 -2.24 -19.97
C LYS A 88 15.02 -1.34 -19.55
N LEU A 89 16.19 -1.61 -20.12
CA LEU A 89 17.31 -0.68 -20.07
C LEU A 89 17.20 0.25 -21.29
N VAL A 90 17.10 1.55 -21.03
CA VAL A 90 16.79 2.59 -22.03
C VAL A 90 17.68 3.80 -21.81
N ARG A 91 17.77 4.70 -22.78
CA ARG A 91 18.39 6.01 -22.59
C ARG A 91 17.31 7.04 -22.29
N ALA A 92 17.52 7.80 -21.22
CA ALA A 92 16.77 8.99 -20.88
C ALA A 92 17.71 10.20 -21.00
N ALA A 93 17.46 11.11 -21.93
CA ALA A 93 18.33 12.27 -22.19
C ALA A 93 19.82 11.89 -22.36
N GLY A 94 20.09 10.80 -23.09
CA GLY A 94 21.44 10.28 -23.33
C GLY A 94 22.03 9.41 -22.20
N HIS A 95 21.40 9.38 -21.02
CA HIS A 95 21.85 8.59 -19.87
C HIS A 95 21.19 7.22 -19.81
N LEU A 96 21.96 6.17 -19.55
CA LEU A 96 21.43 4.82 -19.37
C LEU A 96 20.64 4.73 -18.05
N VAL A 97 19.36 4.38 -18.15
CA VAL A 97 18.44 4.22 -17.03
C VAL A 97 17.68 2.91 -17.17
N ARG A 98 17.19 2.36 -16.05
CA ARG A 98 16.23 1.26 -16.08
C ARG A 98 14.84 1.82 -15.91
N ALA A 99 14.00 1.63 -16.92
CA ALA A 99 12.59 1.94 -16.84
C ALA A 99 11.82 0.69 -16.43
N VAL A 100 10.90 0.82 -15.49
CA VAL A 100 10.00 -0.24 -15.03
C VAL A 100 8.57 0.24 -15.22
N ARG A 101 7.72 -0.53 -15.91
CA ARG A 101 6.32 -0.15 -16.13
C ARG A 101 5.46 -0.62 -14.96
N LEU A 102 5.60 0.08 -13.86
CA LEU A 102 4.83 -0.06 -12.61
C LEU A 102 4.62 1.33 -12.00
N SER A 103 3.66 1.44 -11.10
CA SER A 103 3.34 2.69 -10.41
C SER A 103 2.68 2.40 -9.07
N PHE A 104 3.24 2.95 -8.00
CA PHE A 104 2.66 2.82 -6.65
C PHE A 104 1.43 3.70 -6.42
N VAL A 105 1.12 4.63 -7.32
CA VAL A 105 -0.13 5.41 -7.26
C VAL A 105 -1.25 4.78 -8.09
N GLY A 106 -0.98 3.64 -8.74
CA GLY A 106 -1.94 2.85 -9.51
C GLY A 106 -2.49 3.53 -10.77
N GLU A 107 -1.70 4.44 -11.33
CA GLU A 107 -1.95 5.09 -12.61
C GLU A 107 -0.93 4.64 -13.67
N LEU A 108 -1.16 4.98 -14.94
CA LEU A 108 -0.19 4.72 -16.01
C LEU A 108 1.11 5.50 -15.73
N GLY A 109 2.20 4.78 -15.48
CA GLY A 109 3.48 5.38 -15.17
C GLY A 109 4.65 4.43 -15.37
N TRP A 110 5.85 5.00 -15.24
CA TRP A 110 7.10 4.26 -15.21
C TRP A 110 7.96 4.75 -14.05
N GLU A 111 8.64 3.81 -13.42
CA GLU A 111 9.71 4.09 -12.48
C GLU A 111 11.03 4.11 -13.24
N LEU A 112 11.76 5.22 -13.14
CA LEU A 112 13.08 5.39 -13.70
C LEU A 112 14.12 5.23 -12.59
N HIS A 113 14.91 4.16 -12.69
CA HIS A 113 16.08 3.96 -11.85
C HIS A 113 17.26 4.61 -12.53
N VAL A 114 17.72 5.71 -11.94
CA VAL A 114 18.73 6.57 -12.54
C VAL A 114 20.02 6.47 -11.72
N PRO A 115 21.19 6.27 -12.37
CA PRO A 115 22.48 6.41 -11.69
C PRO A 115 22.59 7.80 -11.07
N LYS A 116 23.15 7.90 -9.86
CA LYS A 116 23.22 9.16 -9.08
C LYS A 116 23.73 10.35 -9.91
N ALA A 117 24.78 10.15 -10.70
CA ALA A 117 25.39 11.19 -11.53
C ALA A 117 24.44 11.71 -12.64
N SER A 118 23.48 10.89 -13.07
CA SER A 118 22.54 11.18 -14.15
C SER A 118 21.19 11.71 -13.65
N CYS A 119 20.94 11.76 -12.33
CA CYS A 119 19.63 12.11 -11.79
C CYS A 119 19.17 13.52 -12.18
N VAL A 120 20.02 14.52 -12.00
CA VAL A 120 19.70 15.93 -12.31
C VAL A 120 19.42 16.14 -13.80
N PRO A 121 20.26 15.71 -14.75
CA PRO A 121 19.98 15.91 -16.16
C PRO A 121 18.71 15.16 -16.62
N VAL A 122 18.49 13.92 -16.17
CA VAL A 122 17.28 13.15 -16.50
C VAL A 122 16.03 13.85 -15.94
N TYR A 123 16.05 14.28 -14.68
CA TYR A 123 14.94 15.01 -14.06
C TYR A 123 14.59 16.30 -14.82
N ARG A 124 15.61 17.11 -15.18
CA ARG A 124 15.39 18.35 -15.94
C ARG A 124 14.80 18.08 -17.31
N ALA A 125 15.23 17.02 -18.01
CA ALA A 125 14.68 16.64 -19.30
C ALA A 125 13.20 16.25 -19.19
N VAL A 126 12.83 15.48 -18.18
CA VAL A 126 11.43 15.11 -17.91
C VAL A 126 10.57 16.34 -17.60
N MET A 127 11.05 17.24 -16.73
CA MET A 127 10.33 18.48 -16.41
C MET A 127 10.17 19.39 -17.62
N ALA A 128 11.19 19.49 -18.48
CA ALA A 128 11.12 20.30 -19.69
C ALA A 128 10.10 19.74 -20.69
N ALA A 129 10.13 18.43 -20.96
CA ALA A 129 9.14 17.77 -21.84
C ALA A 129 7.71 17.89 -21.26
N GLY A 130 7.59 17.78 -19.94
CA GLY A 130 6.32 17.85 -19.22
C GLY A 130 5.72 19.26 -19.08
N ALA A 131 6.50 20.33 -19.30
CA ALA A 131 6.05 21.70 -19.05
C ALA A 131 4.78 22.07 -19.84
N LYS A 132 4.72 21.70 -21.13
CA LYS A 132 3.53 21.93 -21.99
C LYS A 132 2.30 21.10 -21.60
N HIS A 133 2.50 20.08 -20.76
CA HIS A 133 1.45 19.20 -20.26
C HIS A 133 1.06 19.50 -18.79
N GLY A 134 1.62 20.54 -18.19
CA GLY A 134 1.35 20.89 -16.79
C GLY A 134 1.95 19.91 -15.78
N LEU A 135 3.07 19.25 -16.13
CA LEU A 135 3.75 18.35 -15.20
C LEU A 135 4.22 19.11 -13.95
N VAL A 136 3.92 18.54 -12.78
CA VAL A 136 4.29 19.08 -11.48
C VAL A 136 5.00 18.03 -10.63
N ASN A 137 5.74 18.49 -9.62
CA ASN A 137 6.29 17.61 -8.60
C ASN A 137 5.19 17.18 -7.60
N ALA A 138 5.20 15.92 -7.21
CA ALA A 138 4.37 15.39 -6.14
C ALA A 138 5.24 14.90 -4.97
N GLY A 139 4.78 15.14 -3.75
CA GLY A 139 5.45 14.66 -2.52
C GLY A 139 4.91 13.33 -2.04
N TYR A 140 5.58 12.74 -1.04
CA TYR A 140 5.19 11.45 -0.45
C TYR A 140 3.75 11.41 0.09
N ARG A 141 3.22 12.52 0.61
CA ARG A 141 1.81 12.58 1.06
C ARG A 141 0.80 12.32 -0.05
N ALA A 142 1.07 12.78 -1.26
CA ALA A 142 0.21 12.51 -2.41
C ALA A 142 0.29 11.03 -2.80
N ILE A 143 1.51 10.47 -2.82
CA ILE A 143 1.74 9.05 -3.09
C ILE A 143 1.02 8.18 -2.05
N ASP A 144 1.10 8.56 -0.78
CA ASP A 144 0.46 7.86 0.32
C ASP A 144 -1.06 7.83 0.18
N SER A 145 -1.67 8.99 -0.09
CA SER A 145 -3.11 9.09 -0.34
C SER A 145 -3.56 8.20 -1.51
N LEU A 146 -2.91 8.30 -2.66
CA LEU A 146 -3.27 7.52 -3.86
C LEU A 146 -3.05 6.02 -3.66
N SER A 147 -1.96 5.62 -2.99
CA SER A 147 -1.69 4.22 -2.70
C SER A 147 -2.75 3.61 -1.78
N ALA A 148 -3.28 4.40 -0.83
CA ALA A 148 -4.39 4.00 0.01
C ALA A 148 -5.68 3.83 -0.81
N GLU A 149 -5.95 4.71 -1.78
CA GLU A 149 -7.10 4.57 -2.69
C GLU A 149 -7.03 3.29 -3.55
N LYS A 150 -5.83 2.93 -4.02
CA LYS A 150 -5.59 1.69 -4.78
C LYS A 150 -5.54 0.44 -3.91
N GLY A 151 -5.46 0.62 -2.59
CA GLY A 151 -5.32 -0.44 -1.61
C GLY A 151 -3.99 -1.18 -1.69
N TYR A 152 -2.92 -0.50 -2.09
CA TYR A 152 -1.58 -1.06 -1.97
C TYR A 152 -1.17 -1.11 -0.50
N ARG A 153 -0.46 -2.18 -0.13
CA ARG A 153 0.00 -2.36 1.24
C ARG A 153 1.36 -1.70 1.37
N HIS A 154 1.55 -0.98 2.45
CA HIS A 154 2.82 -0.38 2.77
C HIS A 154 3.50 -1.14 3.90
N TRP A 155 4.71 -1.59 3.60
CA TRP A 155 5.59 -2.20 4.58
C TRP A 155 5.84 -1.22 5.74
N HIS A 156 5.90 -1.72 6.97
CA HIS A 156 5.93 -0.98 8.25
C HIS A 156 4.62 -0.29 8.69
N ALA A 157 3.65 -0.06 7.80
CA ALA A 157 2.35 0.50 8.13
C ALA A 157 1.25 -0.58 8.15
N ASP A 158 0.79 -0.98 6.97
CA ASP A 158 -0.24 -2.00 6.77
C ASP A 158 0.29 -3.40 7.07
N LEU A 159 1.57 -3.63 6.74
CA LEU A 159 2.27 -4.88 6.95
C LEU A 159 3.43 -4.70 7.92
N ARG A 160 3.49 -5.56 8.92
CA ARG A 160 4.61 -5.66 9.84
C ARG A 160 5.08 -7.10 9.97
N THR A 161 6.15 -7.28 10.73
CA THR A 161 6.71 -8.60 11.00
C THR A 161 5.84 -9.49 11.88
N ASP A 162 4.75 -8.99 12.44
CA ASP A 162 3.73 -9.80 13.12
C ASP A 162 2.61 -10.24 12.17
N ASP A 163 2.49 -9.68 10.98
CA ASP A 163 1.38 -9.93 10.06
C ASP A 163 1.72 -11.00 9.02
N SER A 164 0.74 -11.84 8.67
CA SER A 164 0.90 -12.80 7.58
C SER A 164 0.38 -12.24 6.24
N PRO A 165 0.96 -12.65 5.10
CA PRO A 165 0.44 -12.28 3.78
C PRO A 165 -1.03 -12.66 3.58
N LEU A 166 -1.50 -13.75 4.19
CA LEU A 166 -2.91 -14.15 4.09
C LEU A 166 -3.82 -13.18 4.85
N GLU A 167 -3.42 -12.78 6.06
CA GLU A 167 -4.18 -11.81 6.87
C GLU A 167 -4.24 -10.44 6.21
N ALA A 168 -3.18 -10.03 5.50
CA ALA A 168 -3.11 -8.76 4.78
C ALA A 168 -3.85 -8.76 3.42
N GLY A 169 -4.41 -9.89 2.99
CA GLY A 169 -5.04 -10.03 1.67
C GLY A 169 -4.05 -10.12 0.51
N LEU A 170 -2.79 -10.48 0.78
CA LEU A 170 -1.72 -10.67 -0.20
C LEU A 170 -1.53 -12.15 -0.59
N ALA A 171 -2.57 -12.98 -0.47
CA ALA A 171 -2.46 -14.40 -0.83
C ALA A 171 -2.03 -14.63 -2.29
N PHE A 172 -2.29 -13.67 -3.19
CA PHE A 172 -1.91 -13.74 -4.60
C PHE A 172 -0.39 -13.69 -4.83
N THR A 173 0.38 -13.13 -3.88
CA THR A 173 1.86 -13.10 -3.97
C THR A 173 2.50 -14.42 -3.50
N CYS A 174 1.73 -15.27 -2.82
CA CYS A 174 2.19 -16.54 -2.26
C CYS A 174 1.86 -17.70 -3.21
N LYS A 175 2.85 -18.19 -3.97
CA LYS A 175 2.69 -19.27 -4.95
C LYS A 175 2.51 -20.67 -4.31
N LEU A 176 1.50 -20.84 -3.47
CA LEU A 176 1.21 -22.09 -2.73
C LEU A 176 0.92 -23.30 -3.63
N ARG A 177 0.50 -23.06 -4.87
CA ARG A 177 0.25 -24.10 -5.90
C ARG A 177 1.50 -24.49 -6.70
N SER A 178 2.58 -23.70 -6.63
CA SER A 178 3.81 -23.99 -7.36
C SER A 178 4.56 -25.15 -6.68
N PRO A 179 5.28 -26.01 -7.40
CA PRO A 179 6.15 -27.02 -6.79
C PRO A 179 7.38 -26.41 -6.11
N VAL A 180 7.71 -25.13 -6.37
CA VAL A 180 8.90 -24.48 -5.82
C VAL A 180 8.74 -24.25 -4.30
N ALA A 181 9.67 -24.79 -3.51
CA ALA A 181 9.71 -24.57 -2.08
C ALA A 181 10.12 -23.12 -1.75
N PHE A 182 9.52 -22.54 -0.72
CA PHE A 182 9.90 -21.22 -0.20
C PHE A 182 9.68 -21.15 1.31
N LEU A 183 10.44 -20.28 1.98
CA LEU A 183 10.38 -20.12 3.43
C LEU A 183 8.98 -19.68 3.88
N GLY A 184 8.44 -20.38 4.88
CA GLY A 184 7.12 -20.07 5.45
C GLY A 184 5.93 -20.66 4.69
N ARG A 185 6.17 -21.48 3.64
CA ARG A 185 5.10 -22.14 2.86
C ARG A 185 4.20 -23.03 3.71
N GLU A 186 4.76 -23.95 4.48
CA GLU A 186 4.01 -24.90 5.31
C GLU A 186 3.11 -24.16 6.31
N ALA A 187 3.68 -23.19 7.03
CA ALA A 187 2.94 -22.36 7.97
C ALA A 187 1.82 -21.53 7.31
N LEU A 188 1.96 -21.11 6.04
CA LEU A 188 0.85 -20.47 5.31
C LEU A 188 -0.23 -21.48 4.90
N GLN A 189 0.14 -22.71 4.56
CA GLN A 189 -0.83 -23.78 4.25
C GLN A 189 -1.63 -24.16 5.50
N GLU A 190 -0.96 -24.31 6.64
CA GLU A 190 -1.60 -24.55 7.93
C GLU A 190 -2.52 -23.39 8.33
N GLN A 191 -2.05 -22.14 8.22
CA GLN A 191 -2.87 -20.96 8.52
C GLN A 191 -4.11 -20.88 7.61
N ARG A 192 -3.97 -21.23 6.33
CA ARG A 192 -5.10 -21.27 5.39
C ARG A 192 -6.10 -22.36 5.76
N ALA A 193 -5.64 -23.54 6.19
CA ALA A 193 -6.51 -24.64 6.60
C ALA A 193 -7.23 -24.34 7.92
N ALA A 194 -6.55 -23.71 8.88
CA ALA A 194 -7.12 -23.34 10.18
C ALA A 194 -8.09 -22.15 10.12
N GLY A 195 -8.02 -21.34 9.05
CA GLY A 195 -8.76 -20.09 8.93
C GLY A 195 -8.04 -18.90 9.59
N LEU A 196 -8.32 -17.69 9.09
CA LEU A 196 -7.63 -16.48 9.55
C LEU A 196 -8.32 -15.90 10.78
N ARG A 197 -7.58 -15.72 11.89
CA ARG A 197 -8.13 -15.10 13.11
C ARG A 197 -8.24 -13.58 13.05
N ARG A 198 -7.57 -12.96 12.06
CA ARG A 198 -7.67 -11.54 11.76
C ARG A 198 -7.53 -11.28 10.27
N ARG A 199 -8.08 -10.16 9.81
CA ARG A 199 -7.94 -9.71 8.42
C ARG A 199 -7.75 -8.20 8.35
N LEU A 200 -6.89 -7.76 7.46
CA LEU A 200 -6.80 -6.36 7.06
C LEU A 200 -8.03 -6.02 6.21
N VAL A 201 -8.76 -4.99 6.61
CA VAL A 201 -9.95 -4.49 5.90
C VAL A 201 -9.79 -2.99 5.66
N CYS A 202 -10.46 -2.52 4.60
CA CYS A 202 -10.53 -1.10 4.25
C CYS A 202 -11.87 -0.53 4.71
N PHE A 203 -11.83 0.66 5.30
CA PHE A 203 -12.97 1.44 5.72
C PHE A 203 -12.96 2.77 4.99
N THR A 204 -14.16 3.29 4.73
CA THR A 204 -14.35 4.70 4.41
C THR A 204 -15.22 5.32 5.49
N LEU A 205 -14.92 6.56 5.86
CA LEU A 205 -15.74 7.34 6.78
C LEU A 205 -16.63 8.29 5.96
N GLU A 206 -17.86 8.51 6.44
CA GLU A 206 -18.74 9.53 5.86
C GLU A 206 -18.29 10.94 6.26
N GLU A 207 -17.78 11.10 7.48
CA GLU A 207 -17.19 12.35 7.94
C GLU A 207 -15.72 12.47 7.54
N LYS A 208 -15.31 13.69 7.21
CA LYS A 208 -13.92 14.02 6.86
C LYS A 208 -13.09 14.25 8.11
N VAL A 209 -12.82 13.17 8.83
CA VAL A 209 -12.00 13.19 10.06
C VAL A 209 -10.59 12.70 9.72
N PRO A 210 -9.54 13.42 10.15
CA PRO A 210 -8.17 12.93 10.01
C PRO A 210 -7.93 11.76 10.98
N LEU A 211 -7.37 10.68 10.44
CA LEU A 211 -6.92 9.52 11.19
C LEU A 211 -5.43 9.31 10.90
N PHE A 212 -4.68 8.81 11.89
CA PHE A 212 -3.23 8.68 11.85
C PHE A 212 -2.75 7.26 12.14
N GLY A 213 -3.60 6.41 12.71
CA GLY A 213 -3.28 5.05 13.14
C GLY A 213 -3.42 4.85 14.64
N LEU A 214 -3.65 3.58 15.02
CA LEU A 214 -3.93 3.10 16.39
C LEU A 214 -5.31 3.47 16.96
N GLU A 215 -6.16 4.16 16.20
CA GLU A 215 -7.54 4.40 16.61
C GLU A 215 -8.29 3.05 16.71
N ALA A 216 -9.11 2.90 17.76
CA ALA A 216 -9.85 1.67 18.00
C ALA A 216 -10.96 1.48 16.97
N ILE A 217 -11.07 0.27 16.43
CA ILE A 217 -12.18 -0.13 15.56
C ILE A 217 -13.22 -0.81 16.44
N TRP A 218 -14.41 -0.22 16.49
CA TRP A 218 -15.53 -0.72 17.27
C TRP A 218 -16.56 -1.37 16.37
N ARG A 219 -17.17 -2.43 16.90
CA ARG A 219 -18.31 -3.10 16.27
C ARG A 219 -19.22 -3.67 17.35
N SER A 220 -20.51 -3.35 17.29
CA SER A 220 -21.52 -3.85 18.23
C SER A 220 -21.11 -3.64 19.71
N GLY A 221 -20.54 -2.48 20.02
CA GLY A 221 -20.10 -2.13 21.38
C GLY A 221 -18.82 -2.84 21.85
N GLN A 222 -18.10 -3.54 20.98
CA GLN A 222 -16.83 -4.20 21.31
C GLN A 222 -15.70 -3.71 20.40
N VAL A 223 -14.49 -3.62 20.96
CA VAL A 223 -13.28 -3.35 20.18
C VAL A 223 -12.90 -4.61 19.40
N VAL A 224 -12.87 -4.50 18.08
CA VAL A 224 -12.53 -5.60 17.16
C VAL A 224 -11.14 -5.44 16.53
N GLY A 225 -10.47 -4.33 16.77
CA GLY A 225 -9.13 -4.06 16.23
C GLY A 225 -8.72 -2.61 16.36
N HIS A 226 -7.74 -2.22 15.56
CA HIS A 226 -7.27 -0.84 15.45
C HIS A 226 -6.84 -0.51 14.02
N VAL A 227 -6.91 0.77 13.70
CA VAL A 227 -6.44 1.32 12.41
C VAL A 227 -4.92 1.18 12.33
N ARG A 228 -4.41 0.63 11.23
CA ARG A 228 -2.99 0.55 10.91
C ARG A 228 -2.50 1.81 10.20
N ARG A 229 -3.25 2.21 9.17
CA ARG A 229 -2.95 3.33 8.28
C ARG A 229 -4.25 4.02 7.92
N ALA A 230 -4.21 5.33 7.82
CA ALA A 230 -5.30 6.08 7.22
C ALA A 230 -4.75 7.25 6.40
N ASP A 231 -5.52 7.66 5.41
CA ASP A 231 -5.24 8.84 4.60
C ASP A 231 -6.56 9.41 4.06
N PHE A 232 -6.51 10.63 3.53
CA PHE A 232 -7.64 11.19 2.82
C PHE A 232 -7.55 10.81 1.34
N GLY A 233 -8.55 10.10 0.82
CA GLY A 233 -8.66 9.81 -0.60
C GLY A 233 -9.25 11.00 -1.35
N PHE A 234 -8.44 11.73 -2.09
CA PHE A 234 -8.90 12.92 -2.83
C PHE A 234 -9.78 12.57 -4.03
N ALA A 235 -9.58 11.42 -4.67
CA ALA A 235 -10.40 10.99 -5.80
C ALA A 235 -11.80 10.55 -5.37
N ILE A 236 -11.91 9.90 -4.20
CA ILE A 236 -13.21 9.47 -3.64
C ILE A 236 -13.79 10.45 -2.63
N ASN A 237 -13.05 11.51 -2.27
CA ASN A 237 -13.43 12.56 -1.34
C ASN A 237 -13.83 12.05 0.07
N LYS A 238 -13.16 11.01 0.55
CA LYS A 238 -13.44 10.35 1.85
C LYS A 238 -12.15 10.06 2.61
N THR A 239 -12.23 10.02 3.94
CA THR A 239 -11.16 9.44 4.76
C THR A 239 -11.18 7.92 4.57
N ILE A 240 -10.03 7.35 4.23
CA ILE A 240 -9.79 5.92 4.06
C ILE A 240 -8.98 5.44 5.27
N ALA A 241 -9.35 4.29 5.81
CA ALA A 241 -8.60 3.64 6.88
C ALA A 241 -8.43 2.15 6.59
N TYR A 242 -7.24 1.63 6.83
CA TYR A 242 -6.91 0.21 6.81
C TYR A 242 -6.68 -0.26 8.24
N GLY A 243 -7.28 -1.38 8.63
CA GLY A 243 -7.11 -1.92 9.98
C GLY A 243 -7.34 -3.42 10.04
N TYR A 244 -6.67 -4.09 10.99
CA TYR A 244 -6.89 -5.51 11.22
C TYR A 244 -8.09 -5.70 12.14
N VAL A 245 -9.09 -6.41 11.65
CA VAL A 245 -10.26 -6.82 12.44
C VAL A 245 -10.14 -8.27 12.88
N ARG A 246 -10.64 -8.55 14.08
CA ARG A 246 -10.70 -9.86 14.73
C ARG A 246 -12.14 -10.14 15.14
N GLU A 247 -12.50 -11.42 15.21
CA GLU A 247 -13.73 -11.80 15.88
C GLU A 247 -13.48 -11.82 17.41
N PRO A 248 -14.27 -11.10 18.24
CA PRO A 248 -14.07 -11.05 19.68
C PRO A 248 -14.07 -12.44 20.35
N GLY A 249 -14.86 -13.38 19.83
CA GLY A 249 -14.88 -14.77 20.28
C GLY A 249 -13.66 -15.61 19.88
N GLY A 250 -12.68 -15.04 19.15
CA GLY A 250 -11.44 -15.71 18.74
C GLY A 250 -11.58 -16.67 17.55
N GLY A 251 -12.77 -16.75 16.96
CA GLY A 251 -13.05 -17.56 15.78
C GLY A 251 -12.41 -17.02 14.49
N PRO A 252 -12.47 -17.79 13.39
CA PRO A 252 -12.04 -17.33 12.08
C PRO A 252 -12.87 -16.13 11.60
N VAL A 253 -12.20 -15.16 11.00
CA VAL A 253 -12.80 -14.01 10.32
C VAL A 253 -13.01 -14.38 8.85
N SER A 254 -14.25 -14.28 8.40
CA SER A 254 -14.61 -14.45 6.99
C SER A 254 -14.29 -13.17 6.19
N PRO A 255 -13.98 -13.27 4.89
CA PRO A 255 -13.90 -12.07 4.05
C PRO A 255 -15.27 -11.37 3.99
N PRO A 256 -15.32 -10.03 3.90
CA PRO A 256 -16.57 -9.35 3.64
C PRO A 256 -17.17 -9.88 2.33
N GLY A 257 -18.43 -10.31 2.37
CA GLY A 257 -19.14 -10.80 1.18
C GLY A 257 -19.35 -9.69 0.14
N PRO A 258 -19.74 -10.04 -1.09
CA PRO A 258 -19.95 -9.09 -2.19
C PRO A 258 -21.10 -8.08 -1.97
N HIS A 259 -21.84 -8.19 -0.85
CA HIS A 259 -22.97 -7.33 -0.48
C HIS A 259 -22.85 -6.83 0.97
N ALA A 260 -21.76 -6.20 1.35
CA ALA A 260 -21.82 -5.28 2.49
C ALA A 260 -22.70 -4.09 2.07
N ALA A 261 -24.00 -4.18 2.33
CA ALA A 261 -24.96 -3.11 2.08
C ALA A 261 -24.49 -1.81 2.77
N PRO A 262 -24.73 -0.63 2.18
CA PRO A 262 -24.54 0.62 2.91
C PRO A 262 -25.32 0.53 4.23
N ALA A 263 -24.68 0.94 5.33
CA ALA A 263 -25.32 0.97 6.63
C ALA A 263 -26.67 1.72 6.52
N PRO A 264 -27.76 1.23 7.12
CA PRO A 264 -29.02 1.94 7.11
C PRO A 264 -28.83 3.27 7.85
N HIS A 265 -28.97 4.35 7.09
CA HIS A 265 -29.29 5.72 7.48
C HIS A 265 -28.97 6.09 8.94
N LEU A 266 -27.86 6.82 9.16
CA LEU A 266 -27.76 7.67 10.35
C LEU A 266 -28.92 8.67 10.29
N GLY A 267 -29.85 8.54 11.23
CA GLY A 267 -30.96 9.46 11.39
C GLY A 267 -30.46 10.91 11.45
N THR A 268 -31.15 11.77 10.71
CA THR A 268 -31.07 13.21 10.83
C THR A 268 -31.22 13.63 12.29
N TRP A 269 -30.26 14.38 12.81
CA TRP A 269 -30.39 15.04 14.11
C TRP A 269 -31.45 16.15 13.97
N GLY A 270 -32.70 15.80 14.29
CA GLY A 270 -33.81 16.74 14.46
C GLY A 270 -33.86 17.25 15.90
N GLU A 271 -34.15 18.54 16.02
CA GLU A 271 -34.36 19.28 17.27
C GLU A 271 -35.26 18.55 18.27
N GLY A 272 -34.91 18.64 19.55
CA GLY A 272 -35.83 18.28 20.65
C GLY A 272 -35.24 17.37 21.72
N ALA A 273 -34.30 17.88 22.53
CA ALA A 273 -34.00 17.30 23.84
C ALA A 273 -34.04 18.40 24.90
N GLN A 274 -35.12 18.43 25.69
CA GLN A 274 -35.18 19.20 26.94
C GLN A 274 -34.35 18.51 28.04
N PRO A 275 -33.85 19.27 29.03
CA PRO A 275 -32.76 18.84 29.90
C PRO A 275 -33.29 18.10 31.13
N ARG A 276 -32.61 17.03 31.57
CA ARG A 276 -32.73 16.58 32.95
C ARG A 276 -31.39 16.14 33.55
N ALA A 277 -31.13 16.81 34.68
CA ALA A 277 -30.31 16.48 35.84
C ALA A 277 -28.81 16.23 35.66
N GLN A 278 -28.05 17.26 36.02
CA GLN A 278 -26.63 17.23 36.37
C GLN A 278 -26.36 16.26 37.52
N LEU A 279 -25.35 15.40 37.35
CA LEU A 279 -24.54 14.85 38.44
C LEU A 279 -23.05 14.91 38.04
N PRO A 280 -22.13 15.02 39.02
CA PRO A 280 -20.93 15.86 38.90
C PRO A 280 -19.74 15.17 38.20
N ARG A 281 -18.94 15.97 37.48
CA ARG A 281 -17.55 15.65 37.08
C ARG A 281 -16.61 16.12 38.20
N PRO A 282 -15.49 15.42 38.48
CA PRO A 282 -14.26 15.52 37.67
C PRO A 282 -13.53 14.16 37.50
N GLY A 283 -12.71 13.85 36.50
CA GLY A 283 -12.12 14.59 35.39
C GLY A 283 -11.35 13.62 34.47
N LEU A 284 -10.62 14.21 33.52
CA LEU A 284 -9.81 13.60 32.45
C LEU A 284 -10.57 13.08 31.21
N GLY A 285 -10.19 13.69 30.08
CA GLY A 285 -10.86 13.61 28.80
C GLY A 285 -10.79 12.23 28.15
N THR A 286 -11.89 11.88 27.52
CA THR A 286 -11.99 10.73 26.63
C THR A 286 -12.30 11.22 25.24
N GLY A 287 -11.43 10.84 24.30
CA GLY A 287 -11.55 11.11 22.89
C GLY A 287 -12.86 10.60 22.30
N THR A 288 -13.30 11.29 21.27
CA THR A 288 -14.47 11.00 20.47
C THR A 288 -14.29 9.63 19.80
N ALA A 289 -15.13 8.65 20.16
CA ALA A 289 -15.20 7.36 19.50
C ALA A 289 -16.38 7.37 18.51
N ALA A 290 -16.10 7.22 17.22
CA ALA A 290 -17.12 7.03 16.19
C ALA A 290 -17.55 5.55 16.14
N SER A 291 -18.85 5.30 16.22
CA SER A 291 -19.50 3.99 16.20
C SER A 291 -20.05 3.69 14.80
N LEU A 292 -19.70 2.54 14.20
CA LEU A 292 -20.29 2.04 12.96
C LEU A 292 -20.94 0.67 13.20
N SER A 293 -22.25 0.56 12.97
CA SER A 293 -23.02 -0.67 13.09
C SER A 293 -23.25 -1.34 11.74
N GLY A 294 -22.83 -2.60 11.60
CA GLY A 294 -23.16 -3.44 10.45
C GLY A 294 -22.86 -4.91 10.76
N ARG A 295 -23.79 -5.82 10.42
CA ARG A 295 -23.67 -7.29 10.57
C ARG A 295 -22.83 -7.88 9.42
N PHE A 296 -22.13 -8.99 9.69
CA PHE A 296 -21.29 -9.74 8.73
C PHE A 296 -22.10 -10.96 8.32
#